data_AF-A0A952GWF2-F1
#
_entry.id   AF-A0A952GWF2-F1
#
_cell.length_a   1.000
_cell.length_b   1.000
_cell.length_c   1.000
_cell.angle_alpha   90.00
_cell.angle_beta   90.00
_cell.angle_gamma   90.00
#
_symmetry.space_group_name_H-M   'P 1'
#
loop_
_entity.id
_entity.type
_entity.pdbx_description
1 polymer ?
#
loop_
_entity_poly.entity_id
_entity_poly.type
_entity_poly.pdbx_seq_one_letter_code
_entity_poly.pdbx_strand_id
1 'polypeptide(L)'
;AGHPVIIHYQLSGLASAEPRILPLRRLLDLYRRRRFSISLYPHDRRVDRWLLALRVHDAVLAGATQREIATVLFGEDAREASDGTRADSLRSRVRRLIRDARRLAAGGYRFLMLARTEDEP
;
A
#
# COMPACT_ATOMS: atom_id res chain seq x y z
N ALA A 1 -21.08 -21.06 14.82
CA ALA A 1 -20.58 -20.57 16.12
C ALA A 1 -19.09 -20.28 15.98
N GLY A 2 -18.63 -19.07 16.28
CA GLY A 2 -17.21 -18.72 16.20
C GLY A 2 -16.50 -19.15 17.47
N HIS A 3 -15.56 -20.09 17.38
CA HIS A 3 -14.70 -20.42 18.51
C HIS A 3 -13.75 -19.26 18.81
N PRO A 4 -13.41 -18.99 20.09
CA PRO A 4 -12.43 -17.97 20.43
C PRO A 4 -11.08 -18.30 19.78
N VAL A 5 -10.57 -17.36 18.96
CA VAL A 5 -9.26 -17.47 18.32
C VAL A 5 -8.19 -17.15 19.37
N ILE A 6 -7.48 -18.17 19.84
CA ILE A 6 -6.33 -18.01 20.74
C ILE A 6 -5.11 -17.68 19.88
N ILE A 7 -4.52 -16.50 20.10
CA ILE A 7 -3.32 -16.08 19.38
C ILE A 7 -2.10 -16.36 20.25
N HIS A 8 -1.25 -17.28 19.79
CA HIS A 8 0.04 -17.56 20.40
C HIS A 8 1.12 -16.70 19.74
N TYR A 9 1.94 -16.03 20.56
CA TYR A 9 3.06 -15.22 20.07
C TYR A 9 4.35 -15.76 20.67
N GLN A 10 5.29 -16.16 19.82
CA GLN A 10 6.62 -16.60 20.22
C GLN A 10 7.65 -15.54 19.80
N LEU A 11 8.44 -15.09 20.77
CA LEU A 11 9.58 -14.20 20.59
C LEU A 11 10.81 -14.93 21.13
N SER A 12 11.86 -15.07 20.33
CA SER A 12 13.06 -15.84 20.69
C SER A 12 14.33 -15.04 20.40
N GLY A 13 15.04 -14.63 21.45
CA GLY A 13 16.21 -13.75 21.32
C GLY A 13 15.84 -12.30 20.99
N LEU A 14 16.78 -11.39 21.24
CA LEU A 14 16.57 -9.94 21.09
C LEU A 14 16.42 -9.52 19.62
N ALA A 15 17.31 -9.99 18.74
CA ALA A 15 17.30 -9.64 17.31
C ALA A 15 15.96 -9.97 16.62
N SER A 16 15.36 -11.12 16.91
CA SER A 16 14.06 -11.48 16.31
C SER A 16 12.87 -10.80 17.01
N ALA A 17 13.02 -10.43 18.28
CA ALA A 17 11.96 -9.84 19.08
C ALA A 17 11.77 -8.35 18.79
N GLU A 18 12.86 -7.61 18.61
CA GLU A 18 12.84 -6.15 18.49
C GLU A 18 11.94 -5.64 17.33
N PRO A 19 12.04 -6.17 16.08
CA PRO A 19 11.12 -5.80 15.00
C PRO A 19 9.65 -6.18 15.24
N ARG A 20 9.38 -7.12 16.16
CA ARG A 20 8.04 -7.66 16.46
C ARG A 20 7.32 -6.92 17.59
N ILE A 21 8.04 -6.13 18.40
CA ILE A 21 7.46 -5.36 19.51
C ILE A 21 6.43 -4.33 19.01
N LEU A 22 6.78 -3.50 18.02
CA LEU A 22 5.88 -2.47 17.50
C LEU A 22 4.58 -3.05 16.89
N PRO A 23 4.62 -4.10 16.05
CA PRO A 23 3.42 -4.82 15.60
C PRO A 23 2.55 -5.34 16.74
N LEU A 24 3.15 -5.90 17.79
CA LEU A 24 2.41 -6.40 18.93
C LEU A 24 1.75 -5.27 19.72
N ARG A 25 2.45 -4.14 19.93
CA ARG A 25 1.88 -2.93 20.54
C ARG A 25 0.72 -2.38 19.73
N ARG A 26 0.86 -2.30 18.40
CA ARG A 26 -0.21 -1.91 17.46
C ARG A 26 -1.42 -2.83 17.60
N LEU A 27 -1.21 -4.15 17.60
CA LEU A 27 -2.29 -5.12 17.73
C LEU A 27 -3.03 -5.02 19.07
N LEU A 28 -2.29 -4.85 20.17
CA LEU A 28 -2.88 -4.65 21.50
C LEU A 28 -3.68 -3.34 21.59
N ASP A 29 -3.20 -2.25 20.99
CA ASP A 29 -3.92 -0.97 20.92
C ASP A 29 -5.22 -1.12 20.11
N LEU A 30 -5.15 -1.76 18.94
CA LEU A 30 -6.32 -2.06 18.11
C LEU A 30 -7.33 -2.95 18.86
N TYR A 31 -6.86 -3.99 19.55
CA TYR A 31 -7.73 -4.86 20.32
C TYR A 31 -8.40 -4.11 21.48
N ARG A 32 -7.65 -3.33 22.27
CA ARG A 32 -8.22 -2.64 23.44
C ARG A 32 -9.13 -1.48 23.06
N ARG A 33 -8.77 -0.73 22.02
CA ARG A 33 -9.39 0.58 21.72
C ARG A 33 -10.24 0.59 20.47
N ARG A 34 -10.20 -0.50 19.68
CA ARG A 34 -10.92 -0.66 18.39
C ARG A 34 -10.67 0.50 17.41
N ARG A 35 -9.51 1.15 17.50
CA ARG A 35 -9.12 2.32 16.70
C ARG A 35 -7.65 2.23 16.32
N PHE A 36 -7.26 2.94 15.26
CA PHE A 36 -5.87 3.11 14.85
C PHE A 36 -5.33 4.43 15.42
N SER A 37 -4.59 4.38 16.53
CA SER A 37 -3.99 5.58 17.12
C SER A 37 -2.90 6.17 16.21
N ILE A 38 -3.00 7.46 15.87
CA ILE A 38 -2.02 8.15 15.01
C ILE A 38 -0.58 7.98 15.53
N SER A 39 -0.39 7.97 16.86
CA SER A 39 0.93 7.78 17.48
C SER A 39 1.57 6.42 17.24
N LEU A 40 0.77 5.37 17.02
CA LEU A 40 1.26 4.02 16.73
C LEU A 40 1.21 3.71 15.24
N TYR A 41 0.43 4.47 14.46
CA TYR A 41 0.26 4.31 13.02
C TYR A 41 0.60 5.62 12.30
N PRO A 42 1.87 6.06 12.32
CA PRO A 42 2.28 7.24 11.55
C PRO A 42 2.06 7.00 10.06
N HIS A 43 1.88 8.09 9.30
CA HIS A 43 1.75 8.04 7.85
C HIS A 43 2.97 7.37 7.21
N ASP A 44 2.71 6.33 6.43
CA ASP A 44 3.73 5.60 5.67
C ASP A 44 3.51 5.85 4.18
N ARG A 45 4.50 6.45 3.51
CA ARG A 45 4.45 6.73 2.06
C ARG A 45 4.24 5.45 1.22
N ARG A 46 4.60 4.27 1.74
CA ARG A 46 4.32 2.98 1.10
C ARG A 46 2.82 2.71 1.06
N VAL A 47 2.10 3.05 2.13
CA VAL A 47 0.64 2.90 2.21
C VAL A 47 -0.03 3.81 1.18
N ASP A 48 0.43 5.05 1.02
CA ASP A 48 -0.09 5.95 -0.02
C ASP A 48 0.10 5.36 -1.42
N ARG A 49 1.28 4.75 -1.67
CA ARG A 49 1.56 4.06 -2.94
C ARG A 49 0.64 2.86 -3.16
N TRP A 50 0.38 2.06 -2.12
CA TRP A 50 -0.52 0.91 -2.22
C TRP A 50 -1.97 1.32 -2.42
N LEU A 51 -2.41 2.37 -1.74
CA LEU A 51 -3.73 2.96 -1.93
C LEU A 51 -3.88 3.46 -3.37
N LEU A 52 -2.85 4.10 -3.92
CA LEU A 52 -2.85 4.51 -5.33
C LEU A 52 -2.96 3.31 -6.28
N ALA A 53 -2.24 2.22 -6.01
CA ALA A 53 -2.33 1.00 -6.81
C ALA A 53 -3.73 0.35 -6.73
N LEU A 54 -4.37 0.35 -5.56
CA LEU A 54 -5.75 -0.11 -5.39
C LEU A 54 -6.73 0.73 -6.20
N ARG A 55 -6.67 2.07 -6.08
CA ARG A 55 -7.52 2.98 -6.87
C ARG A 55 -7.35 2.78 -8.37
N VAL A 56 -6.12 2.57 -8.84
CA VAL A 56 -5.83 2.27 -10.25
C VAL A 56 -6.40 0.91 -10.66
N HIS A 57 -6.33 -0.09 -9.79
CA HIS A 57 -6.93 -1.40 -10.04
C HIS A 57 -8.45 -1.28 -10.23
N ASP A 58 -9.12 -0.58 -9.30
CA ASP A 58 -10.56 -0.35 -9.36
C ASP A 58 -10.97 0.40 -10.62
N ALA A 59 -10.22 1.46 -10.99
CA ALA A 59 -10.46 2.20 -12.22
C ALA A 59 -10.30 1.32 -13.47
N VAL A 60 -9.28 0.45 -13.51
CA VAL A 60 -9.08 -0.49 -14.62
C VAL A 60 -10.22 -1.51 -14.70
N LEU A 61 -10.71 -2.02 -13.58
CA LEU A 61 -11.87 -2.93 -13.54
C LEU A 61 -13.16 -2.23 -13.98
N ALA A 62 -13.30 -0.94 -13.69
CA ALA A 62 -14.40 -0.10 -14.15
C ALA A 62 -14.28 0.30 -15.64
N GLY A 63 -13.23 -0.13 -16.35
CA GLY A 63 -13.03 0.17 -17.77
C GLY A 63 -12.43 1.54 -18.07
N ALA A 64 -11.91 2.25 -17.06
CA ALA A 64 -11.33 3.57 -17.25
C ALA A 64 -10.09 3.52 -18.16
N THR A 65 -9.99 4.51 -19.04
CA THR A 65 -8.83 4.72 -19.91
C THR A 65 -7.64 5.29 -19.12
N GLN A 66 -6.42 5.14 -19.65
CA GLN A 66 -5.22 5.73 -19.04
C GLN A 66 -5.34 7.25 -18.88
N ARG A 67 -6.06 7.91 -19.79
CA ARG A 67 -6.31 9.36 -19.74
C ARG A 67 -7.21 9.72 -18.56
N GLU A 68 -8.32 9.02 -18.38
CA GLU A 68 -9.23 9.26 -17.25
C GLU A 68 -8.56 8.97 -15.92
N ILE A 69 -7.77 7.88 -15.83
CA ILE A 69 -6.96 7.57 -14.66
C ILE A 69 -5.97 8.71 -14.36
N ALA A 70 -5.32 9.26 -15.38
CA ALA A 70 -4.38 10.37 -15.21
C ALA A 70 -5.07 11.62 -14.66
N THR A 71 -6.20 11.99 -15.26
CA THR A 71 -6.95 13.20 -14.90
C THR A 71 -7.51 13.11 -13.49
N VAL A 72 -8.12 11.98 -13.11
CA VAL A 72 -8.70 11.81 -11.77
C VAL A 72 -7.63 11.74 -10.68
N LEU A 73 -6.50 11.06 -10.93
CA LEU A 73 -5.49 10.82 -9.89
C LEU A 73 -4.45 11.93 -9.76
N PHE A 74 -4.18 12.68 -10.83
CA PHE A 74 -3.12 13.71 -10.86
C PHE A 74 -3.62 15.11 -11.17
N GLY A 75 -4.93 15.29 -11.42
CA GLY A 75 -5.54 16.61 -11.61
C GLY A 75 -5.11 17.33 -12.89
N GLU A 76 -4.31 16.69 -13.75
CA GLU A 76 -3.86 17.29 -14.99
C GLU A 76 -4.81 16.84 -16.10
N ASP A 77 -5.53 17.79 -16.65
CA ASP A 77 -6.04 17.63 -17.99
C ASP A 77 -4.85 17.28 -18.86
N ALA A 78 -4.81 16.06 -19.38
CA ALA A 78 -3.86 15.64 -20.41
C ALA A 78 -4.02 16.44 -21.74
N ARG A 79 -4.66 17.62 -21.67
CA ARG A 79 -4.84 18.66 -22.68
C ARG A 79 -4.00 19.91 -22.41
N GLU A 80 -3.61 20.19 -21.15
CA GLU A 80 -2.85 21.41 -20.78
C GLU A 80 -1.33 21.24 -20.73
N ALA A 81 -0.83 20.03 -20.98
CA ALA A 81 0.59 19.82 -21.22
C ALA A 81 0.95 20.34 -22.63
N SER A 82 1.11 21.66 -22.78
CA SER A 82 1.78 22.25 -23.95
C SER A 82 3.25 21.81 -24.04
N ASP A 83 3.78 21.21 -22.97
CA ASP A 83 5.08 20.53 -22.89
C ASP A 83 4.91 19.01 -23.06
N GLY A 84 5.24 18.50 -24.25
CA GLY A 84 5.17 17.08 -24.59
C GLY A 84 5.97 16.16 -23.65
N THR A 85 7.03 16.67 -23.03
CA THR A 85 7.86 15.90 -22.08
C THR A 85 7.08 15.54 -20.81
N ARG A 86 6.31 16.50 -20.28
CA ARG A 86 5.48 16.31 -19.09
C ARG A 86 4.37 15.30 -19.36
N ALA A 87 3.72 15.38 -20.54
CA ALA A 87 2.69 14.45 -20.96
C ALA A 87 3.20 13.00 -21.05
N ASP A 88 4.39 12.80 -21.63
CA ASP A 88 4.99 11.48 -21.74
C ASP A 88 5.43 10.90 -20.40
N SER A 89 5.95 11.74 -19.50
CA SER A 89 6.29 11.35 -18.13
C SER A 89 5.06 10.85 -17.36
N LEU A 90 3.92 11.54 -17.50
CA LEU A 90 2.65 11.19 -16.87
C LEU A 90 2.08 9.89 -17.43
N ARG A 91 2.06 9.74 -18.75
CA ARG A 91 1.62 8.51 -19.42
C ARG A 91 2.48 7.32 -18.98
N SER A 92 3.79 7.51 -18.92
CA SER A 92 4.74 6.50 -18.43
C SER A 92 4.47 6.12 -16.97
N ARG A 93 4.19 7.09 -16.12
CA ARG A 93 3.81 6.89 -14.71
C ARG A 93 2.50 6.09 -14.58
N VAL A 94 1.46 6.45 -15.33
CA VAL A 94 0.17 5.73 -15.32
C VAL A 94 0.33 4.29 -15.80
N ARG A 95 1.09 4.05 -16.88
CA ARG A 95 1.38 2.69 -17.36
C ARG A 95 2.09 1.84 -16.32
N ARG A 96 3.05 2.41 -15.60
CA ARG A 96 3.72 1.71 -14.47
C ARG A 96 2.73 1.39 -13.36
N LEU A 97 1.87 2.33 -12.96
CA LEU A 97 0.88 2.09 -11.91
C LEU A 97 -0.13 1.00 -12.29
N ILE A 98 -0.59 0.97 -13.54
CA ILE A 98 -1.49 -0.10 -14.03
C ILE A 98 -0.79 -1.47 -13.96
N ARG A 99 0.50 -1.52 -14.33
CA ARG A 99 1.30 -2.75 -14.23
C ARG A 99 1.47 -3.20 -12.78
N ASP A 100 1.82 -2.28 -11.89
CA ASP A 100 1.99 -2.55 -10.46
C ASP A 100 0.67 -3.04 -9.84
N ALA A 101 -0.45 -2.37 -10.14
CA ALA A 101 -1.79 -2.73 -9.68
C ALA A 101 -2.17 -4.15 -10.13
N ARG A 102 -1.97 -4.50 -11.40
CA ARG A 102 -2.23 -5.86 -11.92
C ARG A 102 -1.34 -6.90 -11.25
N ARG A 103 -0.04 -6.60 -11.07
CA ARG A 103 0.90 -7.51 -10.38
C ARG A 103 0.47 -7.75 -8.93
N LEU A 104 0.07 -6.70 -8.22
CA LEU A 104 -0.40 -6.81 -6.85
C LEU A 104 -1.67 -7.67 -6.79
N ALA A 105 -2.66 -7.39 -7.64
CA ALA A 105 -3.91 -8.15 -7.72
C ALA A 105 -3.70 -9.64 -8.07
N ALA A 106 -2.71 -9.95 -8.91
CA ALA A 106 -2.34 -11.33 -9.28
C ALA A 106 -1.61 -12.11 -8.16
N GLY A 107 -1.59 -11.60 -6.92
CA GLY A 107 -0.96 -12.25 -5.78
C GLY A 107 0.36 -11.62 -5.34
N GLY A 108 0.86 -10.62 -6.08
CA GLY A 108 2.08 -9.88 -5.71
C GLY A 108 1.98 -9.12 -4.39
N TYR A 109 0.76 -8.87 -3.89
CA TYR A 109 0.55 -8.27 -2.57
C TYR A 109 1.19 -9.06 -1.42
N ARG A 110 1.40 -10.38 -1.58
CA ARG A 110 2.03 -11.22 -0.55
C ARG A 110 3.46 -10.78 -0.22
N PHE A 111 4.19 -10.22 -1.19
CA PHE A 111 5.53 -9.66 -0.95
C PHE A 111 5.51 -8.43 -0.03
N LEU A 112 4.38 -7.72 0.07
CA LEU A 112 4.24 -6.59 0.99
C LEU A 112 4.27 -7.04 2.46
N MET A 113 3.90 -8.31 2.73
CA MET A 113 3.94 -8.89 4.08
C MET A 113 5.34 -9.41 4.45
N LEU A 114 6.16 -9.73 3.45
CA LEU A 114 7.50 -10.29 3.63
C LEU A 114 8.58 -9.21 3.73
N ALA A 115 8.39 -8.05 3.08
CA ALA A 115 9.36 -6.96 2.99
C ALA A 115 9.56 -6.15 4.29
N ARG A 116 9.48 -6.79 5.47
CA ARG A 116 9.85 -6.23 6.78
C ARG A 116 11.08 -6.90 7.40
N THR A 117 11.74 -7.81 6.68
CA THR A 117 12.92 -8.54 7.15
C THR A 117 14.24 -8.08 6.54
N GLU A 118 14.23 -7.08 5.65
CA GLU A 118 15.43 -6.50 5.05
C GLU A 118 15.53 -5.03 5.46
N ASP A 119 15.92 -4.82 6.71
CA ASP A 119 16.56 -3.60 7.19
C ASP A 119 17.26 -3.99 8.50
N GLU A 120 18.40 -4.66 8.39
CA GLU A 120 19.44 -4.68 9.42
C GLU A 120 20.80 -4.60 8.68
N PRO A 121 21.71 -3.67 9.06
CA PRO A 121 23.09 -3.66 8.56
C PRO A 121 23.92 -4.82 9.13
#